data_AF-A0A1F7BD25-F1
#
_entry.id   AF-A0A1F7BD25-F1
#
_cell.length_a   1.000
_cell.length_b   1.000
_cell.length_c   1.000
_cell.angle_alpha   90.00
_cell.angle_beta   90.00
_cell.angle_gamma   90.00
#
_symmetry.space_group_name_H-M   'P 1'
#
loop_
_entity.id
_entity.type
_entity.pdbx_description
1 polymer ?
#
loop_
_entity_poly.entity_id
_entity_poly.type
_entity_poly.pdbx_seq_one_letter_code
_entity_poly.pdbx_strand_id
1 'polypeptide(L)'
;MTKAELGLATVQQLYLLQVQLFNVLDMDLSDPDLQKEAKKQTREFETLLKEADWRYMGGEDVYEELTKLPVEVKAKLKNSPVVERTKARAHKQRA
;
A
#
# COMPACT_ATOMS: atom_id res chain seq x y z
N MET A 1 16.08 22.71 7.63
CA MET A 1 14.89 22.25 6.90
C MET A 1 13.68 23.04 7.37
N THR A 2 13.00 23.73 6.47
CA THR A 2 11.76 24.48 6.75
C THR A 2 10.57 23.52 6.81
N LYS A 3 9.43 23.98 7.36
CA LYS A 3 8.20 23.18 7.38
C LYS A 3 7.71 22.81 5.99
N ALA A 4 7.90 23.71 5.01
CA ALA A 4 7.54 23.46 3.62
C ALA A 4 8.45 22.39 2.99
N GLU A 5 9.76 22.43 3.27
CA GLU A 5 10.70 21.40 2.80
C GLU A 5 10.39 20.02 3.39
N LEU A 6 10.01 19.96 4.68
CA LEU A 6 9.58 18.71 5.30
C LEU A 6 8.28 18.18 4.70
N GLY A 7 7.28 19.06 4.48
CA GLY A 7 6.02 18.68 3.84
C GLY A 7 6.23 18.14 2.42
N LEU A 8 7.03 18.83 1.61
CA LEU A 8 7.39 18.38 0.26
C LEU A 8 8.16 17.06 0.27
N ALA A 9 9.07 16.85 1.23
CA ALA A 9 9.81 15.59 1.36
C ALA A 9 8.86 14.41 1.68
N THR A 10 7.90 14.60 2.59
CA THR A 10 6.88 13.58 2.91
C THR A 10 6.03 13.24 1.69
N VAL A 11 5.58 14.26 0.94
CA VAL A 11 4.79 14.05 -0.29
C VAL A 11 5.61 13.34 -1.37
N GLN A 12 6.88 13.70 -1.53
CA GLN A 12 7.78 13.03 -2.47
C GLN A 12 7.95 11.55 -2.11
N GLN A 13 8.16 11.23 -0.83
CA GLN A 13 8.26 9.83 -0.36
C GLN A 13 6.96 9.06 -0.61
N LEU A 14 5.82 9.69 -0.35
CA LEU A 14 4.51 9.10 -0.62
C LEU A 14 4.35 8.74 -2.10
N TYR A 15 4.70 9.65 -3.02
CA TYR A 15 4.60 9.39 -4.46
C TYR A 15 5.55 8.30 -4.94
N LEU A 16 6.73 8.17 -4.35
CA LEU A 16 7.62 7.04 -4.67
C LEU A 16 6.98 5.70 -4.26
N LEU A 17 6.39 5.63 -3.06
CA LEU A 17 5.65 4.45 -2.62
C LEU A 17 4.37 4.20 -3.44
N GLN A 18 3.69 5.25 -3.91
CA GLN A 18 2.54 5.12 -4.82
C GLN A 18 2.90 4.30 -6.06
N VAL A 19 4.03 4.63 -6.72
CA VAL A 19 4.50 3.91 -7.91
C VAL A 19 4.81 2.45 -7.58
N GLN A 20 5.42 2.18 -6.42
CA GLN A 20 5.69 0.81 -5.98
C GLN A 20 4.41 0.02 -5.74
N LEU A 21 3.40 0.65 -5.13
CA LEU A 21 2.11 0.01 -4.87
C LEU A 21 1.30 -0.27 -6.15
N PHE A 22 1.41 0.58 -7.18
CA PHE A 22 0.85 0.26 -8.49
C PHE A 22 1.49 -1.00 -9.09
N ASN A 23 2.82 -1.15 -8.99
CA ASN A 23 3.47 -2.38 -9.46
C ASN A 23 2.96 -3.62 -8.71
N VAL A 24 2.65 -3.50 -7.42
CA VAL A 24 2.03 -4.59 -6.64
C VAL A 24 0.66 -4.99 -7.23
N LEU A 25 -0.12 -4.03 -7.75
CA LEU A 25 -1.42 -4.30 -8.40
C LEU A 25 -1.29 -5.08 -9.72
N ASP A 26 -0.12 -5.11 -10.35
CA ASP A 26 0.14 -5.89 -11.56
C ASP A 26 0.94 -7.18 -11.31
N MET A 27 1.68 -7.26 -10.20
CA MET A 27 2.54 -8.41 -9.87
C MET A 27 1.77 -9.71 -9.55
N ASP A 28 2.36 -10.87 -9.89
CA ASP A 28 1.95 -12.15 -9.32
C ASP A 28 2.45 -12.26 -7.87
N LEU A 29 1.50 -12.36 -6.93
CA LEU A 29 1.76 -12.41 -5.50
C LEU A 29 1.79 -13.86 -4.97
N SER A 30 2.23 -14.80 -5.80
CA SER A 30 2.40 -16.21 -5.40
C SER A 30 3.60 -16.43 -4.47
N ASP A 31 4.54 -15.48 -4.41
CA ASP A 31 5.68 -15.50 -3.49
C ASP A 31 5.33 -14.86 -2.13
N PRO A 32 5.48 -15.59 -1.00
CA PRO A 32 5.27 -15.06 0.34
C PRO A 32 6.12 -13.83 0.70
N ASP A 33 7.35 -13.73 0.19
CA ASP A 33 8.24 -12.61 0.49
C ASP A 33 7.79 -11.33 -0.21
N LEU A 34 7.33 -11.45 -1.46
CA LEU A 34 6.69 -10.34 -2.19
C LEU A 34 5.42 -9.85 -1.47
N GLN A 35 4.61 -10.77 -0.91
CA GLN A 35 3.45 -10.36 -0.11
C GLN A 35 3.82 -9.62 1.17
N LYS A 36 4.91 -10.04 1.83
CA LYS A 36 5.37 -9.41 3.07
C LYS A 36 5.87 -8.00 2.77
N GLU A 37 6.64 -7.82 1.70
CA GLU A 37 7.12 -6.51 1.28
C GLU A 37 5.97 -5.60 0.86
N ALA A 38 5.02 -6.09 0.04
CA ALA A 38 3.84 -5.34 -0.33
C ALA A 38 3.01 -4.89 0.88
N LYS A 39 2.85 -5.74 1.90
CA LYS A 39 2.19 -5.37 3.18
C LYS A 39 2.94 -4.28 3.93
N LYS A 40 4.28 -4.33 3.92
CA LYS A 40 5.13 -3.32 4.57
C LYS A 40 4.99 -1.98 3.85
N GLN A 41 5.16 -1.96 2.53
CA GLN A 41 4.99 -0.78 1.69
C GLN A 41 3.60 -0.15 1.84
N THR A 42 2.55 -0.99 1.89
CA THR A 42 1.18 -0.50 2.09
C THR A 42 1.04 0.21 3.44
N ARG A 43 1.60 -0.33 4.52
CA ARG A 43 1.55 0.30 5.85
C ARG A 43 2.34 1.60 5.90
N GLU A 44 3.51 1.62 5.28
CA GLU A 44 4.36 2.80 5.20
C GLU A 44 3.68 3.93 4.43
N PHE A 45 3.06 3.60 3.29
CA PHE A 45 2.25 4.54 2.52
C PHE A 45 1.08 5.09 3.33
N GLU A 46 0.35 4.26 4.08
CA GLU A 46 -0.75 4.74 4.93
C GLU A 46 -0.29 5.68 6.06
N THR A 47 0.90 5.45 6.61
CA THR A 47 1.50 6.35 7.61
C THR A 47 1.86 7.69 6.96
N LEU A 48 2.57 7.67 5.84
CA LEU A 48 2.94 8.88 5.11
C LEU A 48 1.71 9.67 4.65
N LEU A 49 0.65 8.99 4.23
CA LEU A 49 -0.59 9.63 3.79
C LEU A 49 -1.21 10.45 4.95
N LYS A 50 -1.19 9.91 6.17
CA LYS A 50 -1.72 10.61 7.36
C LYS A 50 -0.87 11.81 7.79
N GLU A 51 0.42 11.77 7.49
CA GLU A 51 1.38 12.81 7.85
C GLU A 51 1.53 13.89 6.76
N ALA A 52 1.17 13.56 5.52
CA ALA A 52 1.25 14.46 4.39
C ALA A 52 0.24 15.62 4.51
N ASP A 53 0.72 16.84 4.27
CA ASP A 53 -0.15 18.01 4.16
C ASP A 53 -0.63 18.15 2.70
N TRP A 54 -1.94 17.98 2.51
CA TRP A 54 -2.61 18.02 1.20
C TRP A 54 -2.32 19.29 0.40
N ARG A 55 -1.95 20.40 1.06
CA ARG A 55 -1.56 21.65 0.40
C ARG A 55 -0.33 21.50 -0.48
N TYR A 56 0.52 20.50 -0.20
CA TYR A 56 1.70 20.19 -1.01
C TYR A 56 1.47 19.00 -1.96
N MET A 57 0.29 18.39 -1.96
CA MET A 57 -0.06 17.19 -2.76
C MET A 57 -0.79 17.52 -4.06
N GLY A 58 -0.94 18.80 -4.39
CA GLY A 58 -1.69 19.24 -5.57
C GLY A 58 -3.18 19.47 -5.33
N GLY A 59 -3.70 19.19 -4.13
CA GLY A 59 -5.10 19.42 -3.76
C GLY A 59 -5.66 18.38 -2.80
N GLU A 60 -6.87 18.63 -2.30
CA GLU A 60 -7.64 17.69 -1.46
C GLU A 60 -8.17 16.51 -2.28
N ASP A 61 -8.54 16.75 -3.54
CA ASP A 61 -8.99 15.74 -4.50
C ASP A 61 -7.93 14.66 -4.75
N VAL A 62 -6.66 15.08 -4.92
CA VAL A 62 -5.53 14.16 -5.07
C VAL A 62 -5.37 13.31 -3.80
N TYR A 63 -5.48 13.93 -2.62
CA TYR A 63 -5.41 13.21 -1.36
C TYR A 63 -6.51 12.16 -1.24
N GLU A 64 -7.76 12.51 -1.54
CA GLU A 64 -8.91 11.59 -1.52
C GLU A 64 -8.70 10.41 -2.47
N GLU A 65 -8.17 10.63 -3.67
CA GLU A 65 -7.87 9.56 -4.62
C GLU A 65 -6.79 8.61 -4.08
N LEU A 66 -5.72 9.15 -3.48
CA LEU A 66 -4.63 8.36 -2.91
C LEU A 66 -5.06 7.49 -1.73
N THR A 67 -6.13 7.85 -1.00
CA THR A 67 -6.67 7.00 0.08
C THR A 67 -7.21 5.66 -0.43
N LYS A 68 -7.56 5.55 -1.72
CA LYS A 68 -8.15 4.34 -2.32
C LYS A 68 -7.09 3.27 -2.61
N LEU A 69 -5.88 3.68 -2.96
CA LEU A 69 -4.80 2.76 -3.37
C LEU A 69 -4.45 1.70 -2.32
N PRO A 70 -4.29 2.02 -1.01
CA PRO A 70 -4.07 1.01 0.02
C PRO A 70 -5.20 -0.01 0.15
N VAL A 71 -6.44 0.42 -0.10
CA VAL A 71 -7.63 -0.45 -0.03
C VAL A 71 -7.56 -1.49 -1.15
N GLU A 72 -7.25 -1.06 -2.36
CA GLU A 72 -7.10 -1.93 -3.53
C GLU A 72 -5.95 -2.92 -3.37
N VAL A 73 -4.78 -2.46 -2.91
CA VAL A 73 -3.62 -3.33 -2.67
C VAL A 73 -3.93 -4.37 -1.59
N LYS A 74 -4.58 -3.97 -0.49
CA LYS A 74 -5.02 -4.90 0.57
C LYS A 74 -6.01 -5.93 0.05
N ALA A 75 -6.94 -5.54 -0.81
CA ALA A 75 -7.88 -6.46 -1.44
C ALA A 75 -7.16 -7.49 -2.31
N LYS A 76 -6.20 -7.05 -3.15
CA LYS A 76 -5.37 -7.96 -3.96
C LYS A 76 -4.57 -8.92 -3.08
N LEU A 77 -3.90 -8.42 -2.03
CA LEU A 77 -3.13 -9.26 -1.10
C LEU A 77 -4.01 -10.31 -0.41
N LYS A 78 -5.25 -9.96 -0.04
CA LYS A 78 -6.20 -10.89 0.61
C LYS A 78 -6.68 -11.99 -0.33
N ASN A 79 -6.80 -11.69 -1.62
CA ASN A 79 -7.26 -12.60 -2.66
C ASN A 79 -6.10 -13.33 -3.36
N SER A 80 -4.88 -13.18 -2.85
CA SER A 80 -3.70 -13.81 -3.44
C SER A 80 -3.70 -15.34 -3.25
N PRO A 81 -3.10 -16.10 -4.19
CA PRO A 81 -3.14 -17.57 -4.20
C PRO A 81 -2.53 -18.20 -2.93
N VAL A 82 -1.52 -17.58 -2.33
CA VAL A 82 -0.88 -18.08 -1.10
C VAL A 82 -1.85 -18.08 0.08
N VAL A 83 -2.65 -17.01 0.23
CA VAL A 83 -3.63 -16.88 1.31
C VAL A 83 -4.76 -17.89 1.12
N GLU A 84 -5.20 -18.09 -0.12
CA GLU A 84 -6.23 -19.08 -0.46
C GLU A 84 -5.77 -20.51 -0.16
N ARG A 85 -4.55 -20.89 -0.57
CA ARG A 85 -3.95 -22.20 -0.26
C ARG A 85 -3.81 -22.43 1.24
N THR A 86 -3.44 -21.40 2.00
CA THR A 86 -3.29 -21.48 3.45
C THR A 86 -4.65 -21.69 4.14
N LYS A 87 -5.70 -20.97 3.71
CA LYS A 87 -7.07 -21.16 4.21
C LYS A 87 -7.62 -22.54 3.89
N ALA A 88 -7.42 -23.03 2.67
CA ALA A 88 -7.83 -24.37 2.26
C ALA A 88 -7.16 -25.47 3.11
N ARG A 89 -5.86 -25.31 3.42
CA ARG A 89 -5.13 -26.24 4.29
C ARG A 89 -5.61 -26.20 5.74
N ALA A 90 -5.91 -25.03 6.28
CA ALA A 90 -6.44 -24.88 7.64
C ALA A 90 -7.86 -25.47 7.79
N HIS A 91 -8.69 -25.39 6.73
CA HIS A 91 -10.02 -26.00 6.72
C HIS A 91 -9.95 -27.54 6.71
N LYS A 92 -9.05 -28.13 5.90
CA LYS A 92 -8.82 -29.59 5.86
C LYS A 92 -8.29 -30.20 7.16
N GLN A 93 -7.66 -29.41 8.05
CA GLN A 93 -7.16 -29.90 9.34
C GLN A 93 -8.21 -29.86 10.46
N ARG A 94 -9.37 -29.24 10.21
CA ARG A 94 -10.46 -29.08 11.17
C ARG A 94 -11.72 -29.90 10.82
N ALA A 95 -11.72 -30.55 9.65
CA ALA A 95 -12.75 -31.46 9.17
C ALA A 95 -12.24 -32.90 9.32
#